data_AF-A0A662UQC8-F1
#
_entry.id   AF-A0A662UQC8-F1
#
_cell.length_a   1.000
_cell.length_b   1.000
_cell.length_c   1.000
_cell.angle_alpha   90.00
_cell.angle_beta   90.00
_cell.angle_gamma   90.00
#
_symmetry.space_group_name_H-M   'P 1'
#
loop_
_entity.id
_entity.type
_entity.pdbx_description
1 polymer ?
#
loop_
_entity_poly.entity_id
_entity_poly.type
_entity_poly.pdbx_seq_one_letter_code
_entity_poly.pdbx_strand_id
1 'polypeptide(L)'
;MPVTVIGKGTSALKEFISECLEAGGSPTFVAKYGAREYTDRVIARCYGASDKVPGGFIVDLPADVVKKIAKRKGDATWLLEELA
;
A
#
# COMPACT_ATOMS: atom_id res chain seq x y z
N MET A 1 16.79 -0.59 -7.43
CA MET A 1 15.81 -1.42 -6.69
C MET A 1 14.82 -1.95 -7.72
N PRO A 2 14.69 -3.27 -7.91
CA PRO A 2 13.70 -3.79 -8.85
C PRO A 2 12.31 -3.34 -8.39
N VAL A 3 11.53 -2.81 -9.31
CA VAL A 3 10.21 -2.25 -9.06
C VAL A 3 9.24 -3.43 -9.00
N THR A 4 9.21 -4.17 -7.89
CA THR A 4 8.33 -5.33 -7.76
C THR A 4 6.90 -4.84 -7.65
N VAL A 5 6.13 -5.04 -8.71
CA VAL A 5 4.69 -4.81 -8.70
C VAL A 5 4.05 -6.01 -7.99
N ILE A 6 3.50 -5.78 -6.81
CA ILE A 6 2.89 -6.83 -5.98
C ILE A 6 1.41 -7.04 -6.30
N GLY A 7 0.80 -6.13 -7.06
CA GLY A 7 -0.57 -6.30 -7.52
C GLY A 7 -1.14 -5.06 -8.18
N LYS A 8 -2.42 -5.14 -8.55
CA LYS A 8 -3.14 -4.08 -9.26
C LYS A 8 -4.50 -3.80 -8.62
N GLY A 9 -4.91 -2.54 -8.60
CA GLY A 9 -6.21 -2.11 -8.10
C GLY A 9 -6.39 -2.21 -6.58
N THR A 10 -7.62 -1.99 -6.13
CA THR A 10 -7.98 -1.99 -4.70
C THR A 10 -7.97 -3.37 -4.07
N SER A 11 -8.15 -4.44 -4.85
CA SER A 11 -8.10 -5.82 -4.35
C SER A 11 -6.71 -6.19 -3.84
N ALA A 12 -5.67 -5.86 -4.59
CA ALA A 12 -4.28 -6.08 -4.18
C ALA A 12 -3.90 -5.30 -2.91
N LEU A 13 -4.51 -4.13 -2.69
CA LEU A 13 -4.37 -3.38 -1.45
C LEU A 13 -4.93 -4.15 -0.27
N LYS A 14 -6.15 -4.70 -0.41
CA LYS A 14 -6.80 -5.49 0.64
C LYS A 14 -6.02 -6.78 0.94
N GLU A 15 -5.59 -7.49 -0.10
CA GLU A 15 -4.78 -8.72 0.05
C GLU A 15 -3.47 -8.42 0.78
N PHE A 16 -2.73 -7.39 0.34
CA PHE A 16 -1.47 -7.02 0.99
C PHE A 16 -1.66 -6.60 2.45
N ILE A 17 -2.74 -5.88 2.76
CA ILE A 17 -3.07 -5.51 4.13
C ILE A 17 -3.31 -6.76 4.97
N SER A 18 -4.12 -7.70 4.47
CA SER A 18 -4.45 -8.94 5.17
C SER A 18 -3.20 -9.77 5.42
N GLU A 19 -2.38 -10.01 4.39
CA GLU A 19 -1.13 -10.77 4.53
C GLU A 19 -0.17 -10.11 5.53
N CYS A 20 -0.05 -8.79 5.49
CA CYS A 20 0.82 -8.07 6.43
C CYS A 20 0.32 -8.16 7.88
N LEU A 21 -0.99 -8.03 8.10
CA LEU A 21 -1.61 -8.17 9.42
C LEU A 21 -1.51 -9.61 9.94
N GLU A 22 -1.78 -10.61 9.09
CA GLU A 22 -1.64 -12.03 9.43
C GLU A 22 -0.19 -12.40 9.76
N ALA A 23 0.77 -11.76 9.09
CA ALA A 23 2.19 -11.92 9.39
C ALA A 23 2.62 -11.22 10.70
N GLY A 24 1.74 -10.46 11.35
CA GLY A 24 2.01 -9.72 12.59
C GLY A 24 2.73 -8.38 12.37
N GLY A 25 2.64 -7.84 11.15
CA GLY A 25 3.22 -6.55 10.78
C GLY A 25 2.20 -5.42 10.66
N SER A 26 2.70 -4.23 10.35
CA SER A 26 1.92 -3.01 10.11
C SER A 26 1.97 -2.64 8.62
N PRO A 27 0.86 -2.75 7.87
CA PRO A 27 0.82 -2.35 6.48
C PRO A 27 0.87 -0.82 6.37
N THR A 28 1.67 -0.32 5.43
CA THR A 28 1.87 1.11 5.17
C THR A 28 1.86 1.33 3.67
N PHE A 29 0.99 2.23 3.20
CA PHE A 29 1.00 2.65 1.79
C PHE A 29 1.50 4.07 1.64
N VAL A 30 2.32 4.28 0.61
CA VAL A 30 2.90 5.59 0.32
C VAL A 30 2.66 5.91 -1.14
N ALA A 31 1.79 6.89 -1.40
CA ALA A 31 1.53 7.43 -2.74
C ALA A 31 2.57 8.48 -3.19
N LYS A 32 3.58 8.75 -2.36
CA LYS A 32 4.65 9.73 -2.63
C LYS A 32 6.02 9.17 -2.29
N TYR A 33 6.97 9.27 -3.22
CA TYR A 33 8.35 8.87 -2.96
C TYR A 33 9.30 9.98 -3.42
N GLY A 34 9.93 10.66 -2.46
CA GLY A 34 10.74 11.86 -2.72
C GLY A 34 9.90 12.99 -3.32
N ALA A 35 10.34 13.53 -4.47
CA ALA A 35 9.62 14.55 -5.23
C ALA A 35 8.53 13.98 -6.17
N ARG A 36 8.39 12.65 -6.24
CA ARG A 36 7.47 12.00 -7.18
C ARG A 36 6.18 11.60 -6.47
N GLU A 37 5.10 12.26 -6.87
CA GLU A 37 3.74 11.90 -6.47
C GLU A 37 3.16 10.94 -7.50
N TYR A 38 2.69 9.81 -7.01
CA TYR A 38 2.01 8.84 -7.84
C TYR A 38 0.51 9.12 -7.74
N THR A 39 -0.18 9.05 -8.88
CA THR A 39 -1.64 9.21 -8.97
C THR A 39 -2.34 7.92 -9.41
N ASP A 40 -1.57 6.96 -9.92
CA ASP A 40 -2.03 5.69 -10.48
C ASP A 40 -1.49 4.47 -9.70
N ARG A 41 -0.56 4.72 -8.76
CA ARG A 41 0.12 3.66 -8.01
C ARG A 41 0.49 4.10 -6.61
N VAL A 42 0.67 3.13 -5.73
CA VAL A 42 1.17 3.35 -4.37
C VAL A 42 2.23 2.33 -4.02
N ILE A 43 3.12 2.70 -3.11
CA ILE A 43 4.13 1.80 -2.57
C ILE A 43 3.54 1.17 -1.32
N ALA A 44 3.37 -0.15 -1.34
CA ALA A 44 3.00 -0.96 -0.20
C ALA A 44 4.25 -1.42 0.55
N ARG A 45 4.26 -1.28 1.87
CA ARG A 45 5.30 -1.84 2.73
C ARG A 45 4.66 -2.47 3.95
N CYS A 46 5.20 -3.59 4.38
CA CYS A 46 4.81 -4.23 5.62
C CYS A 46 5.90 -4.00 6.66
N TYR A 47 5.67 -3.16 7.66
CA TYR A 47 6.61 -2.97 8.78
C TYR A 47 6.49 -4.13 9.78
N GLY A 48 7.59 -4.56 10.39
CA GLY A 48 7.58 -5.66 11.37
C GLY A 48 7.55 -7.07 10.76
N ALA A 49 7.00 -7.23 9.55
CA ALA A 49 6.99 -8.49 8.81
C ALA A 49 7.49 -8.36 7.36
N SER A 50 8.39 -7.39 7.09
CA SER A 50 8.97 -7.18 5.75
C SER A 50 9.72 -8.40 5.20
N ASP A 51 10.20 -9.28 6.09
CA ASP A 51 10.89 -10.52 5.75
C ASP A 51 9.93 -11.58 5.18
N LYS A 52 8.66 -11.57 5.63
CA LYS A 52 7.61 -12.49 5.16
C LYS A 52 6.78 -11.90 4.02
N VAL A 53 6.46 -10.61 4.11
CA VAL A 53 5.61 -9.91 3.15
C VAL A 53 6.46 -8.85 2.45
N PRO A 54 7.06 -9.16 1.29
CA PRO A 54 7.88 -8.21 0.56
C PRO A 54 7.02 -7.04 0.07
N GLY A 55 7.40 -5.82 0.47
CA GLY A 55 6.77 -4.61 -0.03
C GLY A 55 7.01 -4.40 -1.53
N GLY A 56 6.10 -3.67 -2.18
CA GLY A 56 6.19 -3.40 -3.61
C GLY A 56 5.26 -2.29 -4.08
N PHE A 57 5.06 -2.19 -5.38
CA PHE A 57 4.14 -1.23 -5.98
C PHE A 57 2.80 -1.88 -6.28
N ILE A 58 1.72 -1.22 -5.89
CA ILE A 58 0.38 -1.52 -6.36
C ILE A 58 0.03 -0.47 -7.40
N VAL A 59 -0.23 -0.91 -8.63
CA VAL A 59 -0.54 -0.03 -9.76
C VAL A 59 -2.03 -0.13 -10.12
N ASP A 60 -2.51 0.63 -11.10
CA ASP A 60 -3.91 0.56 -11.56
C ASP A 60 -4.92 0.96 -10.46
N LEU A 61 -4.53 1.92 -9.62
CA LEU A 61 -5.39 2.44 -8.56
C LEU A 61 -6.14 3.69 -9.03
N PRO A 62 -7.43 3.83 -8.69
CA PRO A 62 -8.16 5.04 -8.99
C PRO A 62 -7.52 6.22 -8.26
N ALA A 63 -7.36 7.33 -8.97
CA ALA A 63 -6.66 8.52 -8.47
C ALA A 63 -7.26 9.09 -7.18
N ASP A 64 -8.54 8.84 -6.91
CA ASP A 64 -9.19 9.20 -5.64
C ASP A 64 -8.57 8.47 -4.44
N VAL A 65 -8.40 7.14 -4.56
CA VAL A 65 -7.77 6.31 -3.53
C VAL A 65 -6.32 6.72 -3.34
N VAL A 66 -5.59 6.95 -4.43
CA VAL A 66 -4.20 7.39 -4.37
C VAL A 66 -4.07 8.76 -3.71
N LYS A 67 -4.98 9.71 -3.98
CA LYS A 67 -5.04 11.01 -3.30
C LYS A 67 -5.32 10.87 -1.81
N LYS A 68 -6.25 9.99 -1.42
CA LYS A 68 -6.55 9.73 -0.01
C LYS A 68 -5.31 9.17 0.72
N ILE A 69 -4.62 8.22 0.10
CA ILE A 69 -3.36 7.65 0.62
C ILE A 69 -2.23 8.71 0.65
N ALA A 70 -2.14 9.59 -0.34
CA ALA A 70 -1.17 10.67 -0.36
C ALA A 70 -1.42 11.70 0.77
N LYS A 71 -2.69 11.93 1.10
CA LYS A 71 -3.12 12.91 2.10
C LYS A 71 -3.01 12.36 3.53
N ARG A 72 -3.33 11.08 3.73
CA ARG A 72 -3.13 10.34 4.98
C ARG A 72 -1.81 9.56 4.91
N LYS A 73 -0.70 10.24 5.23
CA LYS A 73 0.59 9.57 5.46
C LYS A 73 0.50 8.74 6.75
N GLY A 74 0.75 7.43 6.68
CA GLY A 74 0.88 6.60 7.88
C GLY A 74 0.32 5.19 7.72
N ASP A 75 0.04 4.54 8.86
CA ASP A 75 -0.57 3.22 8.97
C ASP A 75 -1.75 3.08 8.04
N ALA A 76 -1.76 2.00 7.25
CA ALA A 76 -2.81 1.73 6.28
C ALA A 76 -4.05 1.08 6.90
N THR A 77 -4.06 0.82 8.20
CA THR A 77 -5.13 0.10 8.89
C THR A 77 -6.48 0.76 8.70
N TRP A 78 -6.53 2.10 8.58
CA TRP A 78 -7.75 2.86 8.29
C TRP A 78 -8.34 2.58 6.89
N LEU A 79 -7.55 2.09 5.92
CA LEU A 79 -8.10 1.70 4.60
C LEU A 79 -9.04 0.51 4.72
N LEU A 80 -8.81 -0.41 5.69
CA LEU A 80 -9.75 -1.50 5.93
C LEU A 80 -11.08 -0.99 6.48
N GLU A 81 -11.04 -0.01 7.39
CA GLU A 81 -12.24 0.58 7.98
C GLU A 81 -13.04 1.41 6.97
N GLU A 82 -12.37 2.07 6.01
CA GLU A 82 -13.04 2.90 5.00
C GLU A 82 -13.56 2.09 3.78
N LEU A 83 -13.05 0.87 3.58
CA LEU A 83 -13.46 -0.07 2.51
C LEU A 83 -14.35 -1.22 3.03
N ALA A 84 -14.87 -1.09 4.26
CA ALA A 84 -15.83 -2.00 4.90
C ALA A 84 -17.27 -1.74 4.45
#